data_AF-A0A3D2X2Y5-F1
#
_entry.id   AF-A0A3D2X2Y5-F1
#
_cell.length_a   1.000
_cell.length_b   1.000
_cell.length_c   1.000
_cell.angle_alpha   90.00
_cell.angle_beta   90.00
_cell.angle_gamma   90.00
#
_symmetry.space_group_name_H-M   'P 1'
#
loop_
_entity.id
_entity.type
_entity.pdbx_description
1 polymer ?
#
loop_
_entity_poly.entity_id
_entity_poly.type
_entity_poly.pdbx_seq_one_letter_code
_entity_poly.pdbx_strand_id
1 'polypeptide(L)' 'MRITCVWEHNGNDTIMYSNNYIGAFTRGKTKEIALAKMQQNSKMKDLEFDLLFPTKEKVNGRI' A
#
# COMPACT_ATOMS: atom_id res chain seq x y z
N MET A 1 14.58 -8.57 4.18
CA MET A 1 14.54 -7.77 2.93
C MET A 1 13.48 -6.70 3.12
N ARG A 2 13.75 -5.45 2.74
CA ARG A 2 12.80 -4.35 2.91
C ARG A 2 11.93 -4.22 1.66
N ILE A 3 10.62 -4.23 1.83
CA ILE A 3 9.66 -3.95 0.76
C ILE A 3 9.25 -2.48 0.84
N THR A 4 9.43 -1.75 -0.25
CA THR A 4 8.89 -0.40 -0.39
C THR A 4 7.48 -0.49 -0.96
N CYS A 5 6.49 0.04 -0.27
CA CYS A 5 5.10 0.04 -0.68
C CYS A 5 4.63 1.45 -0.99
N VAL A 6 3.81 1.54 -2.02
CA VAL A 6 3.10 2.75 -2.44
C VAL A 6 1.61 2.49 -2.27
N TRP A 7 0.85 3.53 -1.95
CA TRP A 7 -0.60 3.42 -1.81
C TRP A 7 -1.31 4.57 -2.50
N GLU A 8 -2.51 4.28 -2.99
CA GLU A 8 -3.43 5.25 -3.59
C GLU A 8 -4.79 5.11 -2.91
N HIS A 9 -5.35 6.24 -2.50
CA HIS A 9 -6.63 6.31 -1.79
C HIS A 9 -7.65 7.11 -2.58
N ASN A 10 -8.75 6.45 -2.93
CA ASN A 10 -9.85 6.96 -3.71
C ASN A 10 -11.17 6.84 -2.92
N GLY A 11 -11.35 7.70 -1.92
CA GLY A 11 -12.55 7.74 -1.08
C GLY A 11 -12.67 6.51 -0.19
N ASN A 12 -13.57 5.58 -0.49
CA ASN A 12 -13.77 4.36 0.32
C ASN A 12 -12.92 3.18 -0.15
N ASP A 13 -11.92 3.43 -0.98
CA ASP A 13 -11.09 2.40 -1.58
C ASP A 13 -9.62 2.78 -1.58
N THR A 14 -8.79 1.87 -1.08
CA THR A 14 -7.35 2.03 -0.97
C THR A 14 -6.68 0.84 -1.64
N ILE A 15 -5.83 1.11 -2.61
CA ILE A 15 -4.93 0.12 -3.19
C ILE A 15 -3.52 0.36 -2.67
N MET A 16 -2.84 -0.70 -2.25
CA MET A 16 -1.44 -0.69 -1.82
C MET A 16 -0.68 -1.70 -2.66
N TYR A 17 0.45 -1.30 -3.23
CA TYR A 17 1.28 -2.16 -4.07
C TYR A 17 2.76 -2.00 -3.72
N SER A 18 3.52 -3.08 -3.91
CA SER A 18 4.97 -3.01 -3.75
C SER A 18 5.61 -2.38 -4.98
N ASN A 19 6.60 -1.53 -4.74
CA ASN A 19 7.47 -0.97 -5.75
C ASN A 19 8.61 -1.92 -6.14
N ASN A 20 9.00 -2.85 -5.25
CA ASN A 20 10.16 -3.73 -5.46
C ASN A 20 9.85 -5.23 -5.40
N TYR A 21 8.58 -5.61 -5.31
CA TYR A 21 8.10 -6.99 -5.35
C TYR A 21 6.92 -7.10 -6.31
N ILE A 22 7.19 -7.57 -7.53
CA ILE A 22 6.20 -7.64 -8.61
C ILE A 22 5.02 -8.54 -8.19
N GLY A 23 3.80 -8.08 -8.45
CA GLY A 23 2.57 -8.82 -8.15
C GLY A 23 2.15 -8.77 -6.67
N ALA A 24 2.89 -8.09 -5.80
CA ALA A 24 2.42 -7.77 -4.46
C ALA A 24 1.50 -6.56 -4.48
N PHE A 25 0.20 -6.78 -4.30
CA PHE A 25 -0.76 -5.71 -4.08
C PHE A 25 -1.92 -6.18 -3.20
N THR A 26 -2.52 -5.24 -2.48
CA THR A 26 -3.70 -5.46 -1.65
C THR A 26 -4.66 -4.28 -1.80
N ARG A 27 -5.94 -4.55 -1.52
CA ARG A 27 -7.02 -3.55 -1.56
C ARG A 27 -7.78 -3.56 -0.24
N GLY A 28 -8.07 -2.39 0.31
CA GLY A 28 -8.76 -2.21 1.58
C GLY A 28 -9.61 -0.94 1.58
N LYS A 29 -10.61 -0.85 2.45
CA LYS A 29 -11.41 0.39 2.57
C LYS A 29 -10.55 1.58 3.03
N THR A 30 -9.53 1.30 3.83
CA THR A 30 -8.56 2.28 4.33
C THR A 30 -7.14 1.78 4.12
N LYS A 31 -6.16 2.68 4.30
CA LYS A 31 -4.73 2.37 4.27
C LYS A 31 -4.36 1.25 5.24
N GLU A 32 -4.90 1.29 6.46
CA GLU A 32 -4.61 0.34 7.53
C GLU A 32 -5.11 -1.06 7.14
N ILE A 33 -6.29 -1.15 6.52
CA ILE A 33 -6.83 -2.43 6.04
C ILE A 33 -5.99 -2.98 4.88
N ALA A 34 -5.56 -2.13 3.95
CA ALA A 34 -4.70 -2.55 2.85
C ALA A 34 -3.33 -3.04 3.35
N LEU A 35 -2.74 -2.33 4.32
CA LEU A 35 -1.47 -2.70 4.97
C LEU A 35 -1.58 -4.01 5.76
N ALA A 36 -2.63 -4.16 6.57
CA ALA A 36 -2.85 -5.37 7.35
C ALA A 36 -2.94 -6.61 6.45
N LYS A 37 -3.65 -6.50 5.32
CA LYS A 37 -3.70 -7.58 4.31
C LYS A 37 -2.33 -7.88 3.70
N MET A 38 -1.49 -6.86 3.52
CA MET A 38 -0.16 -7.04 2.96
C MET A 38 0.75 -7.79 3.93
N GLN A 39 0.66 -7.46 5.22
CA GLN A 39 1.38 -8.13 6.31
C GLN A 39 0.87 -9.56 6.57
N GLN A 40 -0.43 -9.83 6.36
CA GLN A 40 -1.01 -11.17 6.51
C GLN A 40 -0.62 -12.13 5.38
N ASN A 41 -0.08 -11.64 4.26
CA ASN A 41 0.35 -12.52 3.18
C ASN A 41 1.53 -13.37 3.64
N SER A 42 1.40 -14.70 3.58
CA SER A 42 2.40 -15.66 4.06
C SER A 42 3.77 -15.49 3.41
N LYS A 43 3.83 -14.89 2.21
CA LYS A 43 5.07 -14.58 1.49
C LYS A 43 5.74 -13.27 1.92
N MET A 44 5.05 -12.44 2.70
CA MET A 44 5.50 -11.07 3.05
C MET A 44 5.48 -10.78 4.56
N LYS A 45 4.97 -11.71 5.38
CA LYS A 45 4.92 -11.59 6.85
C LYS A 45 6.26 -11.31 7.52
N ASP A 46 7.36 -11.77 6.90
CA ASP A 46 8.73 -11.64 7.43
C ASP A 46 9.48 -10.45 6.78
N LEU A 47 8.77 -9.59 6.05
CA LEU A 47 9.35 -8.45 5.33
C LEU A 47 9.01 -7.15 6.06
N GLU A 48 9.98 -6.25 6.13
CA GLU A 48 9.75 -4.90 6.65
C GLU A 48 9.13 -4.04 5.56
N PHE A 49 8.02 -3.37 5.88
CA PHE A 49 7.30 -2.49 4.97
C PHE A 49 7.71 -1.04 5.17
N ASP A 50 8.34 -0.46 4.16
CA ASP A 50 8.58 0.97 4.07
C ASP A 50 7.44 1.62 3.28
N LEU A 51 6.55 2.33 3.98
CA LEU A 51 5.42 3.01 3.35
C LEU A 51 5.91 4.32 2.74
N LEU A 52 6.17 4.30 1.43
CA LEU A 52 6.41 5.50 0.66
C LEU A 52 5.10 6.30 0.53
N PHE A 53 5.21 7.62 0.53
CA PHE A 53 4.11 8.60 0.47
C PHE A 53 3.01 8.21 -0.54
N PRO A 54 1.73 8.58 -0.29
CA PRO A 54 0.66 8.34 -1.25
C PRO A 54 1.00 8.97 -2.60
N THR A 55 0.85 8.22 -3.70
CA THR A 55 1.11 8.73 -5.05
C THR A 55 0.16 9.86 -5.44
N LYS A 56 -1.03 9.90 -4.83
CA LYS A 56 -2.03 10.96 -4.98
C LYS A 56 -2.89 11.04 -3.71
N GLU A 57 -2.38 11.64 -2.65
CA GLU A 57 -3.32 12.34 -1.77
C GLU A 57 -3.84 13.51 -2.61
N LYS A 58 -5.07 13.42 -3.13
CA LYS A 58 -5.75 14.59 -3.67
C LYS A 58 -6.00 15.54 -2.48
N VAL A 59 -4.98 16.28 -2.08
CA VAL A 59 -5.14 17.46 -1.23
C VAL A 59 -5.77 18.51 -2.13
N ASN A 60 -7.10 18.56 -2.17
CA ASN A 60 -7.88 19.64 -2.79
C ASN A 60 -7.36 20.14 -4.15
N GLY A 61 -7.21 19.25 -5.12
CA GLY A 61 -7.29 19.62 -6.54
C GLY A 61 -6.09 20.32 -7.17
N ARG A 62 -4.85 20.10 -6.73
CA ARG A 62 -3.67 20.46 -7.53
C ARG A 62 -2.68 19.31 -7.64
N ILE A 63 -2.39 18.93 -8.88
CA ILE A 63 -1.28 18.07 -9.29
C ILE A 63 -0.09 18.97 -9.57
#